data_AF-A0A0L6V2Z6-F1
#
_entry.id   AF-A0A0L6V2Z6-F1
#
_cell.length_a   1.000
_cell.length_b   1.000
_cell.length_c   1.000
_cell.angle_alpha   90.00
_cell.angle_beta   90.00
_cell.angle_gamma   90.00
#
_symmetry.space_group_name_H-M   'P 1'
#
loop_
_entity.id
_entity.type
_entity.pdbx_description
1 polymer ?
#
loop_
_entity_poly.entity_id
_entity_poly.type
_entity_poly.pdbx_seq_one_letter_code
_entity_poly.pdbx_strand_id
1 'polypeptide(L)'
;MLIENPLKIAGAVSAHLQPLKAQELRFAEISTDSHAEVANYFNQRYYSKHKDDKEKFLKEVFSYLASPALTPNLLSHWLPALEIACEHHKTFGVHRELILYGLHTLILQNYQNRGLTQTIYVAVNRLMESQKIWFARYFPNGLLEWSRELLTPASGLSSKLGTWEQFDQMLRSEPNLNTLRQAIGNQEPSLGSKLEPIERIFSEPPPKNVSAQTRVAAIGLLTHAKRINDRTRTEVFNLITRLLANQTRYFLFPHEKTLLNYVPGRHA
;
A
#
# COMPACT_ATOMS: atom_id res chain seq x y z
N MET A 1 -21.40 -0.04 11.06
CA MET A 1 -20.86 1.05 10.24
C MET A 1 -19.91 0.41 9.23
N LEU A 2 -20.34 0.29 7.96
CA LEU A 2 -19.61 -0.44 6.91
C LEU A 2 -18.40 0.39 6.48
N ILE A 3 -17.21 0.04 6.95
CA ILE A 3 -15.94 0.60 6.47
C ILE A 3 -15.71 0.00 5.09
N GLU A 4 -15.72 0.81 4.03
CA GLU A 4 -15.39 0.34 2.69
C GLU A 4 -13.98 -0.26 2.67
N ASN A 5 -13.87 -1.38 1.97
CA ASN A 5 -12.70 -2.24 1.92
C ASN A 5 -11.48 -1.51 1.27
N PRO A 6 -10.33 -1.37 1.97
CA PRO A 6 -9.12 -0.73 1.45
C PRO A 6 -8.48 -1.41 0.23
N LEU A 7 -8.82 -2.67 -0.05
CA LEU A 7 -8.43 -3.35 -1.29
C LEU A 7 -9.40 -3.08 -2.44
N LYS A 8 -10.66 -2.71 -2.15
CA LYS A 8 -11.55 -2.05 -3.14
C LYS A 8 -11.00 -0.69 -3.53
N ILE A 9 -10.26 -0.06 -2.63
CA ILE A 9 -9.53 1.19 -2.84
C ILE A 9 -8.21 0.95 -3.59
N ALA A 10 -7.40 -0.03 -3.21
CA ALA A 10 -6.14 -0.37 -3.90
C ALA A 10 -6.39 -1.00 -5.28
N GLY A 11 -7.44 -1.79 -5.42
CA GLY A 11 -7.96 -2.34 -6.67
C GLY A 11 -8.63 -1.26 -7.54
N ALA A 12 -9.31 -0.27 -6.96
CA ALA A 12 -9.73 0.93 -7.69
C ALA A 12 -8.55 1.79 -8.11
N VAL A 13 -7.50 1.93 -7.29
CA VAL A 13 -6.25 2.60 -7.68
C VAL A 13 -5.57 1.81 -8.80
N SER A 14 -5.36 0.50 -8.66
CA SER A 14 -4.72 -0.34 -9.69
C SER A 14 -5.55 -0.52 -10.97
N ALA A 15 -6.88 -0.51 -10.90
CA ALA A 15 -7.79 -0.63 -12.05
C ALA A 15 -8.17 0.73 -12.67
N HIS A 16 -8.09 1.84 -11.94
CA HIS A 16 -8.21 3.22 -12.48
C HIS A 16 -6.87 3.80 -12.94
N LEU A 17 -5.78 3.03 -12.87
CA LEU A 17 -4.45 3.38 -13.41
C LEU A 17 -4.18 2.79 -14.81
N GLN A 18 -5.15 2.10 -15.43
CA GLN A 18 -5.26 2.11 -16.90
C GLN A 18 -5.52 3.57 -17.31
N PRO A 19 -5.02 4.07 -18.46
CA PRO A 19 -5.25 5.46 -18.84
C PRO A 19 -6.75 5.70 -18.87
N LEU A 20 -7.26 6.40 -17.85
CA LEU A 20 -8.63 6.88 -17.79
C LEU A 20 -8.79 7.78 -19.02
N LYS A 21 -9.37 7.23 -20.08
CA LYS A 21 -9.93 8.03 -21.15
C LYS A 21 -11.00 8.90 -20.50
N ALA A 22 -10.67 10.18 -20.35
CA ALA A 22 -11.62 11.28 -20.27
C ALA A 22 -12.72 11.15 -19.19
N GLN A 23 -12.33 11.03 -17.92
CA GLN A 23 -13.12 11.61 -16.83
C GLN A 23 -12.26 12.67 -16.13
N GLU A 24 -12.32 13.86 -16.73
CA GLU A 24 -12.02 15.19 -16.22
C GLU A 24 -11.38 15.27 -14.83
N LEU A 25 -10.05 15.34 -14.87
CA LEU A 25 -9.20 15.84 -13.80
C LEU A 25 -9.65 17.24 -13.36
N ARG A 26 -10.33 17.36 -12.21
CA ARG A 26 -10.53 18.65 -11.52
C ARG A 26 -9.21 19.39 -11.22
N PHE A 27 -8.08 18.67 -11.23
CA PHE A 27 -6.74 19.24 -11.07
C PHE A 27 -6.08 19.67 -12.40
N ALA A 28 -6.56 19.20 -13.56
CA ALA A 28 -6.11 19.67 -14.87
C ALA A 28 -6.87 20.92 -15.34
N GLU A 29 -8.06 21.16 -14.79
CA GLU A 29 -8.80 22.42 -14.95
C GLU A 29 -8.26 23.56 -14.07
N ILE A 30 -7.38 23.26 -13.11
CA ILE A 30 -6.60 24.28 -12.42
C ILE A 30 -5.53 24.74 -13.41
N SER A 31 -5.91 25.70 -14.25
CA SER A 31 -5.03 26.51 -15.09
C SER A 31 -4.13 27.34 -14.18
N THR A 32 -3.17 26.71 -13.53
CA THR A 32 -2.14 27.43 -12.79
C THR A 32 -0.77 26.85 -13.08
N ASP A 33 0.09 27.69 -13.64
CA ASP A 33 1.49 27.38 -13.96
C ASP A 33 2.36 27.13 -12.70
N SER A 34 1.75 27.05 -11.51
CA SER A 34 2.43 26.95 -10.22
C SER A 34 1.96 25.73 -9.42
N HIS A 35 2.84 24.73 -9.29
CA HIS A 35 2.65 23.58 -8.41
C HIS A 35 2.37 23.97 -6.94
N ALA A 36 2.81 25.17 -6.52
CA ALA A 36 2.53 25.70 -5.19
C ALA A 36 1.05 26.01 -4.98
N GLU A 37 0.35 26.47 -6.02
CA GLU A 37 -1.08 26.78 -5.96
C GLU A 37 -1.93 25.52 -5.85
N VAL A 38 -1.51 24.43 -6.51
CA VAL A 38 -2.18 23.13 -6.40
C VAL A 38 -2.05 22.54 -4.99
N ALA A 39 -0.87 22.64 -4.38
CA ALA A 39 -0.67 22.22 -2.98
C ALA A 39 -1.44 23.09 -1.98
N ASN A 40 -1.52 24.42 -2.21
CA ASN A 40 -2.34 25.32 -1.41
C ASN A 40 -3.84 25.03 -1.56
N TYR A 41 -4.30 24.73 -2.77
CA TYR A 41 -5.67 24.28 -3.02
C TYR A 41 -5.97 23.00 -2.25
N PHE A 42 -5.06 22.02 -2.24
CA PHE A 42 -5.22 20.81 -1.43
C PHE A 42 -5.44 21.14 0.04
N ASN A 43 -4.59 21.99 0.64
CA ASN A 43 -4.73 22.36 2.06
C ASN A 43 -6.09 23.00 2.35
N GLN A 44 -6.55 23.95 1.53
CA GLN A 44 -7.86 24.60 1.72
C GLN A 44 -9.04 23.63 1.55
N ARG A 45 -8.96 22.73 0.57
CA ARG A 45 -10.04 21.80 0.22
C ARG A 45 -10.11 20.58 1.15
N TYR A 46 -8.96 20.08 1.60
CA TYR A 46 -8.87 18.88 2.42
C TYR A 46 -9.54 19.07 3.79
N TYR A 47 -9.37 20.24 4.41
CA TYR A 47 -9.95 20.50 5.73
C TYR A 47 -11.44 20.85 5.71
N SER A 48 -11.95 21.38 4.58
CA SER A 48 -13.36 21.74 4.40
C SER A 48 -14.27 20.57 4.01
N LYS A 49 -13.70 19.44 3.57
CA LYS A 49 -14.46 18.24 3.14
C LYS A 49 -15.01 17.41 4.31
N HIS A 50 -16.12 16.72 4.07
CA HIS A 50 -16.59 15.63 4.93
C HIS A 50 -15.67 14.40 4.84
N LYS A 51 -15.77 13.47 5.81
CA LYS A 51 -14.85 12.33 5.97
C LYS A 51 -14.69 11.49 4.71
N ASP A 52 -15.80 11.08 4.10
CA ASP A 52 -15.80 10.19 2.93
C ASP A 52 -15.27 10.91 1.67
N ASP A 53 -15.57 12.22 1.55
CA ASP A 53 -15.02 13.07 0.50
C ASP A 53 -13.51 13.28 0.61
N LYS A 54 -12.95 13.30 1.83
CA LYS A 54 -11.49 13.40 2.04
C LYS A 54 -10.77 12.17 1.54
N GLU A 55 -11.34 11.00 1.79
CA GLU A 55 -10.76 9.75 1.31
C GLU A 55 -10.74 9.71 -0.22
N LYS A 56 -11.87 10.03 -0.88
CA LYS A 56 -11.92 10.13 -2.34
C LYS A 56 -10.91 11.15 -2.86
N PHE A 57 -10.83 12.31 -2.21
CA PHE A 57 -9.90 13.37 -2.59
C PHE A 57 -8.43 12.95 -2.46
N LEU A 58 -8.05 12.23 -1.41
CA LEU A 58 -6.68 11.69 -1.27
C LEU A 58 -6.34 10.70 -2.38
N LYS A 59 -7.29 9.86 -2.80
CA LYS A 59 -7.09 8.94 -3.94
C LYS A 59 -6.82 9.72 -5.22
N GLU A 60 -7.60 10.77 -5.48
CA GLU A 60 -7.40 11.66 -6.65
C GLU A 60 -6.02 12.32 -6.62
N VAL A 61 -5.57 12.79 -5.46
CA VAL A 61 -4.23 13.36 -5.27
C VAL A 61 -3.14 12.35 -5.60
N PHE A 62 -3.21 11.12 -5.07
CA PHE A 62 -2.19 10.12 -5.36
C PHE A 62 -2.22 9.65 -6.82
N SER A 63 -3.40 9.59 -7.46
CA SER A 63 -3.49 9.35 -8.89
C SER A 63 -2.82 10.45 -9.72
N TYR A 64 -2.97 11.71 -9.31
CA TYR A 64 -2.28 12.85 -9.93
C TYR A 64 -0.76 12.78 -9.74
N LEU A 65 -0.30 12.46 -8.52
CA LEU A 65 1.12 12.33 -8.19
C LEU A 65 1.79 11.11 -8.83
N ALA A 66 1.02 10.04 -9.12
CA ALA A 66 1.49 8.87 -9.85
C ALA A 66 1.71 9.13 -11.35
N SER A 67 1.39 10.33 -11.84
CA SER A 67 1.59 10.69 -13.25
C SER A 67 3.07 10.68 -13.64
N PRO A 68 3.40 10.39 -14.92
CA PRO A 68 4.78 10.36 -15.41
C PRO A 68 5.52 11.71 -15.32
N ALA A 69 4.83 12.79 -14.95
CA ALA A 69 5.37 14.14 -14.80
C ALA A 69 5.77 14.47 -13.35
N LEU A 70 5.87 13.50 -12.44
CA LEU A 70 6.31 13.77 -11.07
C LEU A 70 7.76 14.28 -11.05
N THR A 71 7.93 15.56 -10.75
CA THR A 71 9.24 16.21 -10.62
C THR A 71 9.59 16.44 -9.15
N PRO A 72 10.89 16.61 -8.82
CA PRO A 72 11.31 17.04 -7.48
C PRO A 72 10.64 18.34 -7.02
N ASN A 73 10.42 19.29 -7.95
CA ASN A 73 9.73 20.55 -7.67
C ASN A 73 8.25 20.35 -7.34
N LEU A 74 7.56 19.46 -8.05
CA LEU A 74 6.17 19.11 -7.69
C LEU A 74 6.14 18.47 -6.30
N LEU A 75 7.05 17.53 -6.05
CA LEU A 75 7.13 16.80 -4.79
C LEU A 75 7.44 17.71 -3.58
N SER A 76 8.28 18.72 -3.74
CA SER A 76 8.64 19.65 -2.65
C SER A 76 7.45 20.48 -2.15
N HIS A 77 6.42 20.65 -2.96
CA HIS A 77 5.18 21.33 -2.55
C HIS A 77 4.16 20.36 -1.95
N TRP A 78 4.08 19.14 -2.48
CA TRP A 78 3.09 18.15 -2.02
C TRP A 78 3.47 17.45 -0.73
N LEU A 79 4.76 17.15 -0.50
CA LEU A 79 5.18 16.45 0.71
C LEU A 79 4.81 17.22 1.99
N PRO A 80 5.12 18.52 2.14
CA PRO A 80 4.72 19.27 3.33
C PRO A 80 3.19 19.27 3.54
N ALA A 81 2.41 19.40 2.46
CA ALA A 81 0.95 19.40 2.54
C ALA A 81 0.40 18.05 2.99
N LEU A 82 0.92 16.95 2.45
CA LEU A 82 0.56 15.58 2.84
C LEU A 82 1.00 15.28 4.29
N GLU A 83 2.15 15.77 4.72
CA GLU A 83 2.61 15.63 6.10
C GLU A 83 1.69 16.35 7.07
N ILE A 84 1.36 17.61 6.80
CA ILE A 84 0.41 18.40 7.60
C ILE A 84 -0.96 17.71 7.67
N ALA A 85 -1.45 17.19 6.53
CA ALA A 85 -2.69 16.41 6.48
C ALA A 85 -2.61 15.14 7.32
N CYS A 86 -1.48 14.44 7.30
CA CYS A 86 -1.24 13.20 8.04
C CYS A 86 -1.12 13.44 9.55
N GLU A 87 -0.48 14.54 9.98
CA GLU A 87 -0.24 14.81 11.40
C GLU A 87 -1.43 15.48 12.10
N HIS A 88 -2.32 16.13 11.34
CA HIS A 88 -3.45 16.85 11.91
C HIS A 88 -4.34 15.97 12.81
N HIS A 89 -4.63 16.45 14.02
CA HIS A 89 -5.31 15.69 15.08
C HIS A 89 -6.73 15.18 14.71
N LYS A 90 -7.43 15.89 13.81
CA LYS A 90 -8.75 15.46 13.27
C LYS A 90 -8.67 14.49 12.09
N THR A 91 -7.46 14.11 11.66
CA THR A 91 -7.27 13.17 10.56
C THR A 91 -7.53 11.77 11.06
N PHE A 92 -8.53 11.11 10.47
CA PHE A 92 -8.89 9.73 10.80
C PHE A 92 -7.76 8.78 10.39
N GLY A 93 -7.61 7.66 11.10
CA GLY A 93 -6.53 6.71 10.84
C GLY A 93 -6.52 6.19 9.39
N VAL A 94 -7.68 6.00 8.76
CA VAL A 94 -7.79 5.62 7.33
C VAL A 94 -7.12 6.63 6.38
N HIS A 95 -7.16 7.93 6.70
CA HIS A 95 -6.53 8.97 5.88
C HIS A 95 -5.01 8.95 6.04
N ARG A 96 -4.51 8.73 7.27
CA ARG A 96 -3.08 8.52 7.56
C ARG A 96 -2.53 7.31 6.81
N GLU A 97 -3.29 6.21 6.79
CA GLU A 97 -2.97 5.00 6.02
C GLU A 97 -2.86 5.28 4.53
N LEU A 98 -3.86 5.95 3.95
CA LEU A 98 -3.85 6.31 2.53
C LEU A 98 -2.63 7.14 2.15
N ILE A 99 -2.25 8.10 3.00
CA ILE A 99 -1.07 8.93 2.78
C ILE A 99 0.20 8.08 2.79
N LEU A 100 0.41 7.27 3.84
CA LEU A 100 1.62 6.46 3.97
C LEU A 100 1.77 5.44 2.83
N TYR A 101 0.71 4.68 2.52
CA TYR A 101 0.76 3.71 1.43
C TYR A 101 0.83 4.38 0.05
N GLY A 102 0.20 5.54 -0.12
CA GLY A 102 0.32 6.35 -1.33
C GLY A 102 1.77 6.76 -1.59
N LEU A 103 2.46 7.26 -0.56
CA LEU A 103 3.89 7.61 -0.66
C LEU A 103 4.78 6.40 -0.94
N HIS A 104 4.53 5.26 -0.29
CA HIS A 104 5.24 4.02 -0.63
C HIS A 104 5.00 3.60 -2.09
N THR A 105 3.78 3.76 -2.60
CA THR A 105 3.46 3.46 -4.00
C THR A 105 4.20 4.39 -4.95
N LEU A 106 4.33 5.69 -4.63
CA LEU A 106 5.15 6.62 -5.42
C LEU A 106 6.62 6.21 -5.45
N ILE A 107 7.17 5.66 -4.36
CA ILE A 107 8.54 5.11 -4.35
C ILE A 107 8.67 3.95 -5.33
N LEU A 108 7.71 3.01 -5.34
CA LEU A 108 7.71 1.87 -6.27
C LEU A 108 7.66 2.34 -7.73
N GLN A 109 6.76 3.26 -8.03
CA GLN A 109 6.54 3.76 -9.40
C GLN A 109 7.71 4.58 -9.95
N ASN A 110 8.44 5.26 -9.06
CA ASN A 110 9.57 6.11 -9.41
C ASN A 110 10.92 5.48 -9.06
N TYR A 111 10.98 4.15 -8.86
CA TYR A 111 12.16 3.42 -8.38
C TYR A 111 13.49 3.84 -9.05
N GLN A 112 13.48 4.07 -10.36
CA GLN A 112 14.66 4.46 -11.14
C GLN A 112 15.17 5.89 -10.84
N ASN A 113 14.31 6.78 -10.35
CA ASN A 113 14.67 8.14 -9.96
C ASN A 113 15.12 8.19 -8.49
N ARG A 114 16.38 7.82 -8.24
CA ARG A 114 16.96 7.70 -6.89
C ARG A 114 16.84 8.96 -6.04
N GLY A 115 17.01 10.16 -6.63
CA GLY A 115 16.90 11.41 -5.88
C GLY A 115 15.48 11.68 -5.39
N LEU A 116 14.49 11.43 -6.25
CA LEU A 116 13.08 11.58 -5.93
C LEU A 116 12.66 10.55 -4.89
N THR A 117 12.98 9.27 -5.09
CA THR A 117 12.60 8.21 -4.16
C THR A 117 13.26 8.38 -2.79
N GLN A 118 14.51 8.84 -2.72
CA GLN A 118 15.17 9.16 -1.46
C GLN A 118 14.44 10.26 -0.70
N THR A 119 13.97 11.30 -1.41
CA THR A 119 13.21 12.41 -0.81
C THR A 119 11.89 11.91 -0.20
N ILE A 120 11.15 11.07 -0.93
CA ILE A 120 9.91 10.47 -0.43
C ILE A 120 10.21 9.55 0.75
N TYR A 121 11.27 8.74 0.68
CA TYR A 121 11.63 7.79 1.72
C TYR A 121 11.92 8.47 3.07
N VAL A 122 12.62 9.61 3.05
CA VAL A 122 12.87 10.41 4.26
C VAL A 122 11.56 10.91 4.88
N ALA A 123 10.65 11.45 4.05
CA ALA A 123 9.33 11.92 4.50
C ALA A 123 8.49 10.77 5.10
N VAL A 124 8.45 9.62 4.43
CA VAL A 124 7.74 8.43 4.89
C VAL A 124 8.25 7.96 6.25
N ASN A 125 9.58 7.88 6.45
CA ASN A 125 10.12 7.45 7.74
C ASN A 125 9.76 8.42 8.87
N ARG A 126 9.85 9.73 8.63
CA ARG A 126 9.42 10.75 9.61
C ARG A 126 7.95 10.57 9.97
N LEU A 127 7.08 10.42 8.97
CA LEU A 127 5.65 10.21 9.18
C LEU A 127 5.39 8.92 9.94
N MET A 128 6.02 7.80 9.58
CA MET A 128 5.85 6.53 10.26
C MET A 128 6.21 6.61 11.75
N GLU A 129 7.32 7.28 12.11
CA GLU A 129 7.69 7.48 13.52
C GLU A 129 6.68 8.38 14.26
N SER A 130 6.28 9.49 13.65
CA SER A 130 5.23 10.38 14.18
C SER A 130 3.91 9.61 14.42
N GLN A 131 3.51 8.77 13.47
CA GLN A 131 2.31 7.94 13.60
C GLN A 131 2.44 6.89 14.69
N LYS A 132 3.58 6.20 14.84
CA LYS A 132 3.79 5.22 15.93
C LYS A 132 3.54 5.85 17.30
N ILE A 133 4.10 7.04 17.53
CA ILE A 133 3.92 7.79 18.78
C ILE A 133 2.45 8.17 18.99
N TRP A 134 1.82 8.70 17.95
CA TRP A 134 0.42 9.10 18.01
C TRP A 134 -0.51 7.92 18.31
N PHE A 135 -0.35 6.80 17.62
CA PHE A 135 -1.17 5.62 17.82
C PHE A 135 -0.96 5.00 19.21
N ALA A 136 0.28 4.92 19.70
CA ALA A 136 0.55 4.45 21.05
C ALA A 136 -0.20 5.28 22.11
N ARG A 137 -0.39 6.59 21.86
CA ARG A 137 -1.10 7.50 22.76
C ARG A 137 -2.62 7.39 22.68
N TYR A 138 -3.20 7.31 21.48
CA TYR A 138 -4.65 7.42 21.28
C TYR A 138 -5.36 6.08 21.05
N PHE A 139 -4.61 5.04 20.68
CA PHE A 139 -5.12 3.69 20.42
C PHE A 139 -4.32 2.66 21.20
N PRO A 140 -4.31 2.72 22.54
CA PRO A 140 -3.53 1.80 23.38
C PRO A 140 -3.97 0.33 23.20
N ASN A 141 -5.20 0.12 22.71
CA ASN A 141 -5.77 -1.21 22.47
C ASN A 141 -5.52 -1.74 21.05
N GLY A 142 -4.72 -1.03 20.23
CA GLY A 142 -4.24 -1.54 18.95
C GLY A 142 -4.48 -0.63 17.75
N LEU A 143 -3.63 -0.82 16.73
CA LEU A 143 -3.65 -0.11 15.46
C LEU A 143 -4.82 -0.53 14.57
N LEU A 144 -5.24 0.39 13.68
CA LEU A 144 -6.01 0.02 12.49
C LEU A 144 -5.23 -1.00 11.64
N GLU A 145 -5.94 -1.87 10.93
CA GLU A 145 -5.37 -3.12 10.45
C GLU A 145 -4.24 -2.92 9.42
N TRP A 146 -4.38 -1.94 8.51
CA TRP A 146 -3.36 -1.62 7.53
C TRP A 146 -2.19 -0.82 8.11
N SER A 147 -2.47 0.06 9.08
CA SER A 147 -1.45 0.75 9.85
C SER A 147 -0.55 -0.23 10.60
N ARG A 148 -1.12 -1.32 11.13
CA ARG A 148 -0.36 -2.36 11.85
C ARG A 148 0.72 -2.98 10.98
N GLU A 149 0.41 -3.32 9.73
CA GLU A 149 1.37 -3.98 8.83
C GLU A 149 2.56 -3.08 8.49
N LEU A 150 2.32 -1.77 8.48
CA LEU A 150 3.34 -0.79 8.17
C LEU A 150 4.15 -0.38 9.42
N LEU A 151 3.46 -0.11 10.53
CA LEU A 151 4.06 0.51 11.72
C LEU A 151 4.56 -0.53 12.74
N THR A 152 3.95 -1.71 12.80
CA THR A 152 4.31 -2.80 13.73
C THR A 152 4.38 -4.16 13.01
N PRO A 153 5.17 -4.29 11.93
CA PRO A 153 5.23 -5.53 11.14
C PRO A 153 5.74 -6.75 11.93
N ALA A 154 6.50 -6.52 13.01
CA ALA A 154 7.02 -7.58 13.87
C ALA A 154 5.92 -8.32 14.65
N SER A 155 4.74 -7.72 14.80
CA SER A 155 3.58 -8.36 15.44
C SER A 155 2.83 -9.31 14.49
N GLY A 156 3.32 -9.50 13.26
CA GLY A 156 2.63 -10.25 12.22
C GLY A 156 1.33 -9.59 11.74
N LEU A 157 0.65 -10.29 10.84
CA LEU A 157 -0.58 -9.82 10.21
C LEU A 157 -1.70 -9.59 11.23
N SER A 158 -2.42 -8.49 11.05
CA SER A 158 -3.69 -8.16 11.70
C SER A 158 -4.76 -9.23 11.49
N SER A 159 -5.79 -9.24 12.35
CA SER A 159 -6.88 -10.22 12.28
C SER A 159 -7.66 -10.20 10.96
N LYS A 160 -7.85 -9.02 10.35
CA LYS A 160 -8.51 -8.87 9.03
C LYS A 160 -7.72 -9.53 7.91
N LEU A 161 -6.40 -9.35 7.89
CA LEU A 161 -5.54 -10.03 6.92
C LEU A 161 -5.28 -11.49 7.31
N GLY A 162 -5.39 -11.82 8.58
CA GLY A 162 -5.16 -13.15 9.14
C GLY A 162 -6.33 -14.13 9.04
N THR A 163 -7.55 -13.64 8.79
CA THR A 163 -8.79 -14.44 8.66
C THR A 163 -9.25 -14.50 7.20
N TRP A 164 -9.44 -15.72 6.67
CA TRP A 164 -9.69 -15.90 5.24
C TRP A 164 -10.98 -15.24 4.75
N GLU A 165 -12.08 -15.33 5.48
CA GLU A 165 -13.39 -14.84 5.03
C GLU A 165 -13.38 -13.33 4.74
N GLN A 166 -12.89 -12.53 5.69
CA GLN A 166 -12.78 -11.08 5.53
C GLN A 166 -11.74 -10.75 4.46
N PHE A 167 -10.61 -11.45 4.47
CA PHE A 167 -9.53 -11.19 3.54
C PHE A 167 -9.89 -11.51 2.08
N ASP A 168 -10.62 -12.60 1.82
CA ASP A 168 -11.11 -12.97 0.48
C ASP A 168 -12.00 -11.86 -0.09
N GLN A 169 -12.98 -11.40 0.69
CA GLN A 169 -13.85 -10.29 0.30
C GLN A 169 -13.04 -9.06 -0.03
N MET A 170 -11.97 -8.82 0.74
CA MET A 170 -11.11 -7.67 0.51
C MET A 170 -10.43 -7.74 -0.87
N LEU A 171 -9.92 -8.91 -1.23
CA LEU A 171 -9.12 -9.13 -2.45
C LEU A 171 -9.91 -9.22 -3.75
N ARG A 172 -11.25 -9.31 -3.73
CA ARG A 172 -12.07 -9.51 -4.97
C ARG A 172 -11.88 -8.45 -6.05
N SER A 173 -11.36 -7.29 -5.66
CA SER A 173 -11.12 -6.14 -6.54
C SER A 173 -9.66 -5.98 -6.95
N GLU A 174 -8.77 -6.85 -6.48
CA GLU A 174 -7.34 -6.82 -6.78
C GLU A 174 -6.99 -7.89 -7.83
N PRO A 175 -6.93 -7.53 -9.13
CA PRO A 175 -6.77 -8.50 -10.21
C PRO A 175 -5.42 -9.22 -10.18
N ASN A 176 -4.34 -8.55 -9.71
CA ASN A 176 -3.00 -9.14 -9.69
C ASN A 176 -2.90 -10.36 -8.76
N LEU A 177 -3.85 -10.48 -7.81
CA LEU A 177 -3.85 -11.50 -6.77
C LEU A 177 -4.95 -12.55 -6.97
N ASN A 178 -5.80 -12.41 -7.98
CA ASN A 178 -7.01 -13.23 -8.14
C ASN A 178 -6.72 -14.71 -8.35
N THR A 179 -5.71 -15.05 -9.16
CA THR A 179 -5.35 -16.45 -9.44
C THR A 179 -4.95 -17.19 -8.16
N LEU A 180 -4.08 -16.60 -7.34
CA LEU A 180 -3.67 -17.22 -6.09
C LEU A 180 -4.82 -17.22 -5.06
N ARG A 181 -5.59 -16.13 -4.99
CA ARG A 181 -6.77 -16.04 -4.11
C ARG A 181 -7.75 -17.19 -4.38
N GLN A 182 -8.09 -17.44 -5.65
CA GLN A 182 -9.00 -18.52 -6.03
C GLN A 182 -8.44 -19.90 -5.65
N ALA A 183 -7.16 -20.15 -5.90
CA ALA A 183 -6.53 -21.42 -5.55
C ALA A 183 -6.52 -21.69 -4.04
N ILE A 184 -6.30 -20.64 -3.23
CA ILE A 184 -6.38 -20.75 -1.77
C ILE A 184 -7.83 -21.00 -1.33
N GLY A 185 -8.79 -20.27 -1.89
CA GLY A 185 -10.22 -20.47 -1.59
C GLY A 185 -10.73 -21.86 -1.93
N ASN A 186 -10.21 -22.45 -3.01
CA ASN A 186 -10.50 -23.82 -3.44
C ASN A 186 -9.66 -24.88 -2.72
N GLN A 187 -8.76 -24.48 -1.82
CA GLN A 187 -7.82 -25.35 -1.11
C GLN A 187 -7.03 -26.27 -2.04
N GLU A 188 -6.53 -25.72 -3.15
CA GLU A 188 -5.82 -26.53 -4.14
C GLU A 188 -4.58 -27.22 -3.53
N PRO A 189 -4.32 -28.49 -3.89
CA PRO A 189 -3.27 -29.28 -3.24
C PRO A 189 -1.84 -28.81 -3.58
N SER A 190 -1.66 -28.02 -4.64
CA SER A 190 -0.41 -27.41 -5.07
C SER A 190 -0.69 -26.07 -5.73
N LEU A 191 0.13 -25.08 -5.43
CA LEU A 191 0.00 -23.73 -5.97
C LEU A 191 0.85 -23.59 -7.24
N GLY A 192 2.01 -24.24 -7.32
CA GLY A 192 2.82 -24.33 -8.53
C GLY A 192 3.05 -22.97 -9.19
N SER A 193 2.71 -22.85 -10.48
CA SER A 193 2.84 -21.60 -11.27
C SER A 193 1.96 -20.45 -10.76
N LYS A 194 0.97 -20.69 -9.89
CA LYS A 194 0.13 -19.65 -9.31
C LYS A 194 0.88 -18.75 -8.31
N LEU A 195 2.08 -19.15 -7.90
CA LEU A 195 2.98 -18.32 -7.10
C LEU A 195 3.83 -17.35 -7.94
N GLU A 196 3.99 -17.58 -9.25
CA GLU A 196 4.79 -16.70 -10.11
C GLU A 196 4.27 -15.25 -10.16
N PRO A 197 2.95 -14.97 -10.19
CA PRO A 197 2.46 -13.60 -10.09
C PRO A 197 2.88 -12.91 -8.78
N ILE A 198 2.91 -13.65 -7.67
CA ILE A 198 3.37 -13.12 -6.38
C ILE A 198 4.88 -12.86 -6.41
N GLU A 199 5.65 -13.70 -7.06
CA GLU A 199 7.08 -13.45 -7.24
C GLU A 199 7.33 -12.17 -8.07
N ARG A 200 6.52 -11.95 -9.11
CA ARG A 200 6.64 -10.81 -10.02
C ARG A 200 6.33 -9.46 -9.36
N ILE A 201 5.35 -9.37 -8.45
CA ILE A 201 5.02 -8.10 -7.78
C ILE A 201 6.17 -7.54 -6.91
N PHE A 202 7.13 -8.40 -6.53
CA PHE A 202 8.32 -8.04 -5.76
C PHE A 202 9.57 -7.87 -6.61
N SER A 203 9.47 -8.05 -7.93
CA SER A 203 10.61 -7.94 -8.85
C SER A 203 11.31 -6.57 -8.78
N GLU A 204 12.58 -6.57 -9.17
CA GLU A 204 13.37 -5.38 -9.41
C GLU A 204 13.66 -5.24 -10.92
N PRO A 205 13.33 -4.11 -11.57
CA PRO A 205 12.63 -2.95 -10.99
C PRO A 205 11.16 -3.28 -10.63
N PRO A 206 10.58 -2.61 -9.61
CA PRO A 206 9.19 -2.82 -9.22
C PRO A 206 8.20 -2.60 -10.38
N PRO A 207 7.16 -3.44 -10.52
CA PRO A 207 6.13 -3.23 -11.54
C PRO A 207 5.35 -1.94 -11.27
N LYS A 208 5.19 -1.11 -12.31
CA LYS A 208 4.54 0.21 -12.19
C LYS A 208 3.05 0.15 -11.84
N ASN A 209 2.40 -0.98 -12.14
CA ASN A 209 0.98 -1.22 -11.90
C ASN A 209 0.70 -1.84 -10.51
N VAL A 210 1.69 -1.94 -9.63
CA VAL A 210 1.55 -2.58 -8.32
C VAL A 210 1.63 -1.51 -7.22
N SER A 211 0.63 -1.49 -6.35
CA SER A 211 0.62 -0.61 -5.17
C SER A 211 1.33 -1.25 -3.97
N ALA A 212 1.71 -0.42 -3.00
CA ALA A 212 2.24 -0.90 -1.74
C ALA A 212 1.22 -1.75 -0.95
N GLN A 213 -0.07 -1.40 -0.99
CA GLN A 213 -1.12 -2.24 -0.40
C GLN A 213 -1.22 -3.61 -1.08
N THR A 214 -1.13 -3.66 -2.42
CA THR A 214 -1.16 -4.92 -3.19
C THR A 214 -0.02 -5.85 -2.74
N ARG A 215 1.17 -5.30 -2.47
CA ARG A 215 2.32 -6.07 -1.98
C ARG A 215 2.11 -6.63 -0.58
N VAL A 216 1.60 -5.82 0.36
CA VAL A 216 1.23 -6.31 1.70
C VAL A 216 0.12 -7.37 1.63
N ALA A 217 -0.88 -7.17 0.77
CA ALA A 217 -1.93 -8.14 0.54
C ALA A 217 -1.39 -9.47 -0.03
N ALA A 218 -0.39 -9.42 -0.90
CA ALA A 218 0.25 -10.64 -1.39
C ALA A 218 0.96 -11.42 -0.28
N ILE A 219 1.61 -10.73 0.67
CA ILE A 219 2.18 -11.36 1.87
C ILE A 219 1.07 -12.00 2.73
N GLY A 220 -0.08 -11.32 2.82
CA GLY A 220 -1.32 -11.87 3.37
C GLY A 220 -1.71 -13.20 2.72
N LEU A 221 -1.75 -13.27 1.39
CA LEU A 221 -2.07 -14.50 0.66
C LEU A 221 -1.08 -15.63 0.93
N LEU A 222 0.22 -15.33 1.00
CA LEU A 222 1.22 -16.33 1.36
C LEU A 222 0.97 -16.92 2.76
N THR A 223 0.47 -16.11 3.69
CA THR A 223 0.12 -16.56 5.05
C THR A 223 -1.07 -17.51 5.08
N HIS A 224 -2.04 -17.34 4.18
CA HIS A 224 -3.15 -18.29 4.03
C HIS A 224 -2.75 -19.53 3.24
N ALA A 225 -1.99 -19.36 2.15
CA ALA A 225 -1.47 -20.44 1.33
C ALA A 225 -0.70 -21.48 2.16
N LYS A 226 0.16 -21.06 3.10
CA LYS A 226 0.95 -21.98 3.94
C LYS A 226 0.11 -22.86 4.88
N ARG A 227 -1.18 -22.56 5.06
CA ARG A 227 -2.10 -23.26 5.95
C ARG A 227 -2.90 -24.36 5.25
N ILE A 228 -2.85 -24.46 3.91
CA ILE A 228 -3.65 -25.44 3.16
C ILE A 228 -3.17 -26.87 3.43
N ASN A 229 -1.88 -27.15 3.17
CA ASN A 229 -1.25 -28.45 3.41
C ASN A 229 0.29 -28.33 3.45
N ASP A 230 0.99 -29.43 3.70
CA ASP A 230 2.47 -29.41 3.82
C ASP A 230 3.19 -29.09 2.50
N ARG A 231 2.62 -29.50 1.37
CA ARG A 231 3.18 -29.21 0.04
C ARG A 231 3.15 -27.71 -0.27
N THR A 232 1.97 -27.10 -0.15
CA THR A 232 1.77 -25.66 -0.33
C THR A 232 2.59 -24.84 0.66
N ARG A 233 2.72 -25.28 1.92
CA ARG A 233 3.62 -24.68 2.91
C ARG A 233 5.07 -24.66 2.41
N THR A 234 5.56 -25.76 1.88
CA THR A 234 6.92 -25.87 1.32
C THR A 234 7.10 -24.95 0.11
N GLU A 235 6.13 -24.92 -0.80
CA GLU A 235 6.16 -24.02 -1.97
C GLU A 235 6.21 -22.53 -1.56
N VAL A 236 5.42 -22.13 -0.56
CA VAL A 236 5.43 -20.77 0.02
C VAL A 236 6.78 -20.46 0.67
N PHE A 237 7.32 -21.37 1.49
CA PHE A 237 8.60 -21.15 2.15
C PHE A 237 9.75 -21.02 1.17
N ASN A 238 9.74 -21.80 0.10
CA ASN A 238 10.73 -21.68 -0.98
C ASN A 238 10.65 -20.32 -1.67
N LEU A 239 9.44 -19.82 -1.96
CA LEU A 239 9.27 -18.48 -2.52
C LEU A 239 9.79 -17.39 -1.57
N ILE A 240 9.38 -17.42 -0.30
CA ILE A 240 9.80 -16.42 0.70
C ILE A 240 11.32 -16.40 0.84
N THR A 241 11.96 -17.58 0.88
CA THR A 241 13.41 -17.69 0.94
C THR A 241 14.07 -17.02 -0.26
N ARG A 242 13.55 -17.22 -1.49
CA ARG A 242 14.06 -16.53 -2.69
C ARG A 242 13.88 -15.02 -2.62
N LEU A 243 12.71 -14.54 -2.21
CA LEU A 243 12.39 -13.12 -2.09
C LEU A 243 13.35 -12.41 -1.11
N LEU A 244 13.65 -13.05 0.03
CA LEU A 244 14.51 -12.47 1.07
C LEU A 244 16.01 -12.55 0.72
N ALA A 245 16.44 -13.64 0.07
CA ALA A 245 17.85 -13.87 -0.21
C ALA A 245 18.36 -13.08 -1.43
N ASN A 246 17.52 -12.83 -2.44
CA ASN A 246 17.97 -12.28 -3.72
C ASN A 246 17.62 -10.81 -3.91
N GLN A 247 18.34 -9.94 -3.21
CA GLN A 247 18.16 -8.48 -3.27
C GLN A 247 18.53 -7.85 -4.62
N THR A 248 19.11 -8.62 -5.55
CA THR A 248 19.39 -8.14 -6.92
C THR A 248 18.24 -8.39 -7.88
N ARG A 249 17.33 -9.31 -7.53
CA ARG A 249 16.15 -9.66 -8.32
C ARG A 249 14.86 -9.12 -7.74
N TYR A 250 14.84 -8.85 -6.45
CA TYR A 250 13.66 -8.40 -5.74
C TYR A 250 13.94 -7.16 -4.93
N PHE A 251 13.03 -6.20 -5.03
CA PHE A 251 12.97 -5.05 -4.17
C PHE A 251 11.95 -5.33 -3.06
N LEU A 252 12.30 -5.06 -1.80
CA LEU A 252 11.41 -5.19 -0.63
C LEU A 252 11.61 -4.01 0.31
N PHE A 253 10.49 -3.40 0.73
CA PHE A 253 10.53 -2.43 1.82
C PHE A 253 10.89 -3.10 3.15
N PRO A 254 11.45 -2.36 4.13
CA PRO A 254 11.81 -2.93 5.43
C PRO A 254 10.64 -3.62 6.14
N HIS A 255 9.44 -3.04 6.11
CA HIS A 255 8.26 -3.64 6.75
C HIS A 255 7.83 -4.94 6.05
N GLU A 256 7.93 -5.01 4.72
CA GLU A 256 7.64 -6.23 3.95
C GLU A 256 8.62 -7.36 4.26
N LYS A 257 9.93 -7.05 4.40
CA LYS A 257 10.93 -8.05 4.84
C LYS A 257 10.56 -8.62 6.21
N THR A 258 10.17 -7.75 7.15
CA THR A 258 9.77 -8.17 8.49
C THR A 258 8.51 -9.04 8.46
N LEU A 259 7.49 -8.66 7.69
CA LEU A 259 6.27 -9.46 7.51
C LEU A 259 6.57 -10.82 6.86
N LEU A 260 7.38 -10.84 5.80
CA LEU A 260 7.80 -12.08 5.13
C LEU A 260 8.57 -13.01 6.05
N ASN A 261 9.43 -12.49 6.94
CA ASN A 261 10.08 -13.31 7.98
C ASN A 261 9.09 -13.87 9.01
N TYR A 262 7.98 -13.20 9.24
CA TYR A 262 6.91 -13.68 10.12
C TYR A 262 6.10 -14.82 9.48
N VAL A 263 6.00 -14.87 8.14
CA VAL A 263 5.19 -15.90 7.46
C VAL A 263 5.72 -17.32 7.69
N PRO A 264 7.03 -17.64 7.66
CA PRO A 264 7.56 -18.93 8.08
C PRO A 264 7.43 -19.21 9.57
N GLY A 265 7.30 -18.15 10.38
CA GLY A 265 7.34 -18.16 11.83
C GLY A 265 6.28 -19.05 12.49
N ARG A 266 6.79 -20.06 13.20
CA ARG A 266 6.18 -20.76 14.34
C ARG A 266 6.46 -19.97 15.63
N HIS A 267 5.70 -18.94 15.96
CA HIS A 267 5.67 -18.30 17.29
C HIS A 267 4.29 -17.64 17.47
N ALA A 268 3.45 -17.92 18.47
CA ALA A 268 3.53 -18.81 19.62
C ALA A 268 2.33 -19.77 19.63
#